data_AF-A0A660PBM0-F1
#
_entry.id   AF-A0A660PBM0-F1
#
_cell.length_a   1.000
_cell.length_b   1.000
_cell.length_c   1.000
_cell.angle_alpha   90.00
_cell.angle_beta   90.00
_cell.angle_gamma   90.00
#
_symmetry.space_group_name_H-M   'P 1'
#
loop_
_entity.id
_entity.type
_entity.pdbx_description
1 polymer ?
#
loop_
_entity_poly.entity_id
_entity_poly.type
_entity_poly.pdbx_seq_one_letter_code
_entity_poly.pdbx_strand_id
1 'polypeptide(L)'
;MISGRVSTANAMEAMREGAFEYLAKPFEIQKLIATVNKACVHRTQKTKAIKDDTETQPLELDEIIGTSPEIVEIAKLIGQVAKSDAAVLIFGESGTGKELVARAIHRNSRRRNKPCLSVNCAALAETL
;
A
#
# COMPACT_ATOMS: atom_id res chain seq x y z
N MET A 1 -9.24 -19.16 -15.72
CA MET A 1 -10.35 -19.49 -16.65
C MET A 1 -10.03 -20.81 -17.33
N ILE A 2 -10.97 -21.75 -17.42
CA ILE A 2 -10.74 -23.08 -18.02
C ILE A 2 -11.65 -23.19 -19.25
N SER A 3 -11.09 -23.34 -20.46
CA SER A 3 -11.84 -23.46 -21.71
C SER A 3 -11.65 -24.83 -22.38
N GLY A 4 -12.64 -25.26 -23.16
CA GLY A 4 -12.75 -26.62 -23.74
C GLY A 4 -12.37 -26.77 -25.21
N ARG A 5 -11.99 -25.70 -25.93
CA ARG A 5 -11.45 -25.77 -27.30
C ARG A 5 -10.19 -24.91 -27.39
N VAL A 6 -9.11 -25.48 -27.92
CA VAL A 6 -7.80 -24.82 -28.03
C VAL A 6 -7.89 -23.68 -29.06
N SER A 7 -8.08 -22.46 -28.58
CA SER A 7 -7.91 -21.22 -29.35
C SER A 7 -6.84 -20.39 -28.65
N THR A 8 -5.71 -20.19 -29.32
CA THR A 8 -4.62 -19.32 -28.82
C THR A 8 -5.08 -17.86 -28.72
N ALA A 9 -6.03 -17.43 -29.56
CA ALA A 9 -6.62 -16.10 -29.52
C ALA A 9 -7.35 -15.85 -28.18
N ASN A 10 -8.18 -16.80 -27.74
CA ASN A 10 -8.93 -16.67 -26.48
C ASN A 10 -7.97 -16.70 -25.27
N ALA A 11 -6.88 -17.46 -25.35
CA ALA A 11 -5.87 -17.48 -24.31
C ALA A 11 -5.16 -16.12 -24.19
N MET A 12 -4.82 -15.50 -25.32
CA MET A 12 -4.21 -14.16 -25.32
C MET A 12 -5.18 -13.07 -24.81
N GLU A 13 -6.45 -13.13 -25.20
CA GLU A 13 -7.48 -12.22 -24.74
C GLU A 13 -7.66 -12.30 -23.22
N ALA A 14 -7.79 -13.51 -22.67
CA ALA A 14 -7.89 -13.70 -21.22
C ALA A 14 -6.66 -13.15 -20.47
N MET A 15 -5.45 -13.31 -21.00
CA MET A 15 -4.24 -12.75 -20.38
C MET A 15 -4.22 -11.22 -20.44
N ARG A 16 -4.73 -10.61 -21.52
CA ARG A 16 -4.89 -9.14 -21.63
C ARG A 16 -5.91 -8.60 -20.63
N GLU A 17 -6.98 -9.35 -20.36
CA GLU A 17 -7.99 -9.02 -19.36
C GLU A 17 -7.52 -9.26 -17.91
N GLY A 18 -6.27 -9.70 -17.71
CA GLY A 18 -5.66 -9.86 -16.39
C GLY A 18 -5.84 -11.24 -15.78
N ALA A 19 -6.16 -12.27 -16.57
CA ALA A 19 -6.10 -13.64 -16.10
C ALA A 19 -4.68 -13.97 -15.60
N PHE A 20 -4.60 -14.62 -14.44
CA PHE A 20 -3.33 -14.99 -13.82
C PHE A 20 -2.54 -15.99 -14.67
N GLU A 21 -3.21 -17.05 -15.13
CA GLU A 21 -2.63 -18.08 -15.98
C GLU A 21 -3.74 -18.82 -16.74
N TYR A 22 -3.44 -19.27 -17.96
CA TYR A 22 -4.36 -20.02 -18.82
C TYR A 22 -4.00 -21.51 -18.86
N LEU A 23 -4.98 -22.39 -18.64
CA LEU A 23 -4.81 -23.85 -18.73
C LEU A 23 -5.72 -24.42 -19.82
N ALA A 24 -5.11 -24.90 -20.90
CA ALA A 24 -5.80 -25.56 -22.00
C ALA A 24 -6.14 -27.02 -21.64
N LYS A 25 -7.36 -27.47 -21.97
CA LYS A 25 -7.71 -28.88 -21.90
C LYS A 25 -7.17 -29.66 -23.11
N PRO A 26 -6.78 -30.94 -22.95
CA PRO A 26 -6.64 -31.65 -21.67
C PRO A 26 -5.39 -31.18 -20.90
N PHE A 27 -5.52 -31.03 -19.59
CA PHE A 27 -4.41 -30.62 -18.70
C PHE A 27 -4.16 -31.68 -17.63
N GLU A 28 -2.93 -31.73 -17.15
CA GLU A 28 -2.56 -32.56 -16.01
C GLU A 28 -3.05 -31.95 -14.70
N ILE A 29 -3.59 -32.79 -13.81
CA ILE A 29 -4.09 -32.36 -12.50
C ILE A 29 -2.98 -31.71 -11.67
N GLN A 30 -1.75 -32.24 -11.75
CA GLN A 30 -0.60 -31.68 -11.03
C GLN A 30 -0.29 -30.25 -11.47
N LYS A 31 -0.41 -29.96 -12.76
CA LYS A 31 -0.21 -28.61 -13.31
C LYS A 31 -1.28 -27.64 -12.81
N LEU A 32 -2.53 -28.08 -12.72
CA LEU A 32 -3.62 -27.28 -12.15
C LEU A 32 -3.33 -26.92 -10.68
N ILE A 33 -2.94 -27.90 -9.86
CA ILE A 33 -2.63 -27.69 -8.44
C ILE A 33 -1.48 -26.69 -8.29
N ALA A 34 -0.41 -26.84 -9.09
CA ALA A 34 0.73 -25.93 -9.07
C ALA A 34 0.33 -24.49 -9.43
N THR A 35 -0.48 -24.29 -10.47
CA THR A 35 -0.99 -22.97 -10.87
C THR A 35 -1.86 -22.34 -9.78
N VAL A 36 -2.74 -23.12 -9.13
CA VAL A 36 -3.58 -22.62 -8.02
C VAL A 36 -2.72 -22.19 -6.84
N ASN A 37 -1.72 -23.00 -6.46
CA ASN A 37 -0.82 -22.65 -5.36
C ASN A 37 -0.02 -21.37 -5.63
N LYS A 38 0.49 -21.21 -6.86
CA LYS A 38 1.16 -19.97 -7.29
C LYS A 38 0.22 -18.76 -7.22
N ALA A 39 -1.02 -18.92 -7.67
CA ALA A 39 -2.03 -17.85 -7.61
C ALA A 39 -2.35 -17.45 -6.16
N CYS A 40 -2.47 -18.41 -5.25
CA CYS A 40 -2.68 -18.17 -3.82
C CYS A 40 -1.52 -17.40 -3.19
N VAL A 41 -0.27 -17.78 -3.46
CA VAL A 41 0.91 -17.07 -2.96
C VAL A 41 0.96 -15.63 -3.50
N HIS A 42 0.75 -15.46 -4.80
CA HIS A 42 0.73 -14.14 -5.46
C HIS A 42 -0.35 -13.23 -4.88
N ARG A 43 -1.54 -13.77 -4.60
CA ARG A 43 -2.63 -13.03 -3.96
C ARG A 43 -2.26 -12.63 -2.54
N THR A 44 -1.64 -13.52 -1.76
CA THR A 44 -1.25 -13.25 -0.37
C THR A 44 -0.15 -12.19 -0.28
N GLN A 45 0.81 -12.19 -1.21
CA GLN A 45 1.86 -11.16 -1.29
C GLN A 45 1.29 -9.80 -1.70
N LYS A 46 0.39 -9.77 -2.70
CA LYS A 46 -0.30 -8.53 -3.08
C LYS A 46 -1.19 -8.00 -1.96
N THR A 47 -1.94 -8.85 -1.26
CA THR A 47 -2.80 -8.39 -0.16
C THR A 47 -2.00 -7.96 1.07
N LYS A 48 -0.86 -8.57 1.39
CA LYS A 48 0.01 -8.05 2.47
C LYS A 48 0.64 -6.70 2.12
N ALA A 49 1.00 -6.48 0.86
CA ALA A 49 1.53 -5.20 0.40
C ALA A 49 0.48 -4.09 0.28
N ILE A 50 -0.81 -4.42 0.20
CA ILE A 50 -1.92 -3.47 0.00
C ILE A 50 -2.74 -3.25 1.29
N LYS A 51 -2.87 -4.26 2.16
CA LYS A 51 -3.72 -4.20 3.36
C LYS A 51 -3.13 -3.40 4.51
N ASP A 52 -1.84 -3.07 4.50
CA ASP A 52 -1.27 -2.16 5.49
C ASP A 52 -1.50 -0.67 5.16
N ASP A 53 -1.89 -0.33 3.92
CA ASP A 53 -1.70 1.03 3.41
C ASP A 53 -2.85 1.59 2.55
N THR A 54 -4.04 0.99 2.54
CA THR A 54 -5.15 1.49 1.69
C THR A 54 -6.47 1.67 2.43
N GLU A 55 -6.56 2.73 3.23
CA GLU A 55 -7.76 3.57 3.25
C GLU A 55 -7.45 4.86 2.49
N THR A 56 -7.94 4.91 1.24
CA THR A 56 -7.95 6.12 0.42
C THR A 56 -9.30 6.81 0.57
N GLN A 57 -9.30 7.95 1.26
CA GLN A 57 -10.32 8.99 1.15
C GLN A 57 -9.64 10.36 0.90
N PRO A 58 -10.36 11.34 0.33
CA PRO A 58 -9.79 12.49 -0.36
C PRO A 58 -9.31 13.57 0.61
N LEU A 59 -8.06 14.05 0.47
CA LEU A 59 -7.52 15.22 1.19
C LEU A 59 -7.94 15.33 2.67
N GLU A 60 -7.72 14.26 3.43
CA GLU A 60 -8.05 14.22 4.85
C GLU A 60 -6.89 14.74 5.70
N LEU A 61 -7.05 15.98 6.16
CA LEU A 61 -6.50 16.39 7.47
C LEU A 61 -7.30 15.74 8.63
N ASP A 62 -8.32 14.90 8.34
CA ASP A 62 -9.29 14.35 9.31
C ASP A 62 -8.68 13.56 10.48
N GLU A 63 -7.41 13.17 10.40
CA GLU A 63 -6.72 12.57 11.53
C GLU A 63 -6.28 13.61 12.59
N ILE A 64 -5.98 14.85 12.21
CA ILE A 64 -5.55 15.91 13.15
C ILE A 64 -6.74 16.84 13.43
N ILE A 65 -7.44 16.56 14.53
CA ILE A 65 -8.59 17.35 14.97
C ILE A 65 -8.11 18.48 15.88
N GLY A 66 -8.42 19.73 15.51
CA GLY A 66 -8.17 20.90 16.36
C GLY A 66 -8.18 22.21 15.57
N THR A 67 -8.63 23.27 16.22
CA THR A 67 -8.66 24.63 15.64
C THR A 67 -7.81 25.62 16.42
N SER A 68 -6.93 25.13 17.30
CA SER A 68 -6.04 26.00 18.04
C SER A 68 -5.01 26.65 17.11
N PRO A 69 -4.50 27.85 17.42
CA PRO A 69 -3.49 28.52 16.61
C PRO A 69 -2.27 27.65 16.31
N GLU A 70 -1.85 26.83 17.27
CA GLU A 70 -0.71 25.92 17.18
C GLU A 70 -0.96 24.79 16.17
N ILE A 71 -2.18 24.21 16.15
CA ILE A 71 -2.55 23.19 15.17
C ILE A 71 -2.58 23.80 13.75
N VAL A 72 -3.07 25.03 13.62
CA VAL A 72 -3.06 25.75 12.34
C VAL A 72 -1.63 25.99 11.85
N GLU A 73 -0.71 26.32 12.76
CA GLU A 73 0.71 26.48 12.44
C GLU A 73 1.37 25.16 12.01
N ILE A 74 1.07 24.07 12.72
CA ILE A 74 1.53 22.72 12.34
C ILE A 74 1.03 22.37 10.92
N ALA A 75 -0.24 22.62 10.60
CA ALA A 75 -0.80 22.37 9.28
C ALA A 75 -0.08 23.17 8.17
N LYS A 76 0.31 24.43 8.46
CA LYS A 76 1.11 25.25 7.53
C LYS A 76 2.50 24.65 7.32
N LEU A 77 3.19 24.24 8.39
CA LEU A 77 4.51 23.61 8.28
C LEU A 77 4.44 22.32 7.46
N ILE A 78 3.43 21.47 7.71
CA ILE A 78 3.20 20.23 6.94
C ILE A 78 3.13 20.56 5.45
N GLY A 79 2.32 21.54 5.05
CA GLY A 79 2.17 21.93 3.64
C GLY A 79 3.45 22.46 3.00
N GLN A 80 4.33 23.10 3.78
CA GLN A 80 5.63 23.58 3.30
C GLN A 80 6.61 22.43 3.12
N VAL A 81 6.79 21.58 4.14
CA VAL A 81 7.79 20.50 4.11
C VAL A 81 7.40 19.36 3.18
N ALA A 82 6.11 19.10 2.97
CA ALA A 82 5.64 18.02 2.09
C ALA A 82 6.09 18.17 0.63
N LYS A 83 6.39 19.40 0.19
CA LYS A 83 6.89 19.66 -1.18
C LYS A 83 8.40 19.46 -1.32
N SER A 84 9.12 19.25 -0.21
CA SER A 84 10.56 19.07 -0.13
C SER A 84 10.96 17.60 -0.01
N ASP A 85 12.20 17.29 -0.36
CA ASP A 85 12.83 15.99 -0.11
C ASP A 85 13.68 15.98 1.17
N ALA A 86 13.66 17.07 1.96
CA ALA A 86 14.40 17.18 3.22
C ALA A 86 13.87 16.21 4.29
N ALA A 87 14.78 15.72 5.13
CA ALA A 87 14.41 14.95 6.31
C ALA A 87 13.67 15.84 7.32
N VAL A 88 12.57 15.32 7.89
CA VAL A 88 11.74 16.03 8.88
C VAL A 88 11.85 15.32 10.21
N LEU A 89 12.05 16.10 11.27
CA LEU A 89 12.11 15.62 12.65
C LEU A 89 10.91 16.17 13.43
N ILE A 90 10.13 15.27 14.03
CA ILE A 90 8.89 15.61 14.76
C ILE A 90 9.12 15.31 16.24
N PHE A 91 9.03 16.35 17.07
CA PHE A 91 9.14 16.23 18.52
C PHE A 91 7.79 16.43 19.20
N GLY A 92 7.66 15.87 20.40
CA GLY A 92 6.45 15.95 21.22
C GLY A 92 6.38 14.82 22.21
N GLU A 93 5.59 15.01 23.26
CA GLU A 93 5.36 13.99 24.30
C GLU A 93 4.68 12.73 23.72
N SER A 94 4.70 11.64 24.48
CA SER A 94 3.99 10.42 24.07
C SER A 94 2.49 10.71 23.91
N GLY A 95 1.87 10.17 22.85
CA GLY A 95 0.43 10.37 22.60
C GLY A 95 0.03 11.69 21.91
N THR A 96 0.96 12.60 21.61
CA THR A 96 0.67 13.90 20.95
C THR A 96 0.39 13.84 19.44
N GLY A 97 0.22 12.65 18.87
CA GLY A 97 -0.11 12.50 17.44
C GLY A 97 1.06 12.70 16.47
N LYS A 98 2.31 12.51 16.91
CA LYS A 98 3.52 12.61 16.03
C LYS A 98 3.42 11.76 14.76
N GLU A 99 2.83 10.56 14.85
CA GLU A 99 2.62 9.69 13.70
C GLU A 99 1.60 10.28 12.70
N LEU A 100 0.54 10.94 13.21
CA LEU A 100 -0.47 11.60 12.38
C LEU A 100 0.17 12.75 11.58
N VAL A 101 1.08 13.50 12.20
CA VAL A 101 1.86 14.55 11.52
C VAL A 101 2.73 13.94 10.41
N ALA A 102 3.43 12.83 10.67
CA ALA A 102 4.26 12.16 9.66
C ALA A 102 3.42 11.65 8.46
N ARG A 103 2.26 11.02 8.74
CA ARG A 103 1.31 10.57 7.72
C ARG A 103 0.76 11.74 6.91
N ALA A 104 0.43 12.85 7.56
CA ALA A 104 -0.03 14.06 6.89
C ALA A 104 1.04 14.64 5.95
N ILE A 105 2.32 14.65 6.34
CA ILE A 105 3.43 15.05 5.45
C ILE A 105 3.49 14.13 4.23
N HIS A 106 3.47 12.81 4.42
CA HIS A 106 3.52 11.86 3.31
C HIS A 106 2.35 12.04 2.34
N ARG A 107 1.11 12.11 2.87
CA ARG A 107 -0.12 12.29 2.09
C ARG A 107 -0.13 13.57 1.26
N ASN A 108 0.47 14.65 1.77
CA ASN A 108 0.56 15.94 1.07
C ASN A 108 1.81 16.07 0.17
N SER A 109 2.67 15.06 0.11
CA SER A 109 3.93 15.11 -0.63
C SER A 109 3.81 14.68 -2.09
N ARG A 110 4.87 14.92 -2.87
CA ARG A 110 5.03 14.35 -4.22
C ARG A 110 5.07 12.81 -4.22
N ARG A 111 5.27 12.20 -3.05
CA ARG A 111 5.39 10.75 -2.85
C ARG A 111 4.09 10.12 -2.35
N ARG A 112 2.97 10.85 -2.26
CA ARG A 112 1.68 10.38 -1.72
C ARG A 112 1.15 9.04 -2.25
N ASN A 113 1.52 8.66 -3.48
CA ASN A 113 1.09 7.40 -4.11
C ASN A 113 2.13 6.27 -3.94
N LYS A 114 3.20 6.50 -3.18
CA LYS A 114 4.22 5.51 -2.84
C LYS A 114 3.94 4.94 -1.45
N PRO A 115 4.47 3.74 -1.11
CA PRO A 115 4.30 3.16 0.21
C PRO A 115 4.90 4.04 1.32
N CYS A 116 4.26 4.05 2.50
CA CYS A 116 4.72 4.82 3.66
C CYS A 116 4.93 3.89 4.86
N LEU A 117 6.16 3.44 5.07
CA LEU A 117 6.50 2.53 6.15
C LEU A 117 6.78 3.30 7.46
N SER A 118 5.99 3.03 8.49
CA SER A 118 6.27 3.46 9.87
C SER A 118 7.09 2.38 10.59
N VAL A 119 8.16 2.78 11.28
CA VAL A 119 9.02 1.87 12.04
C VAL A 119 9.15 2.38 13.46
N ASN A 120 8.66 1.60 14.44
CA ASN A 120 8.85 1.89 15.85
C ASN A 120 10.19 1.32 16.34
N CYS A 121 11.21 2.17 16.40
CA CYS A 121 12.55 1.75 16.86
C CYS A 121 12.57 1.22 18.30
N ALA A 122 11.66 1.66 19.18
CA ALA A 122 11.62 1.17 20.57
C ALA A 122 11.20 -0.30 20.65
N ALA A 123 10.39 -0.78 19.69
CA ALA A 123 9.95 -2.17 19.63
C ALA A 123 10.98 -3.11 18.98
N LEU A 124 12.03 -2.57 18.36
CA LEU A 124 13.07 -3.35 17.67
C LEU A 124 14.28 -3.67 18.55
N ALA A 125 14.35 -3.10 19.76
CA ALA A 125 15.53 -3.17 20.62
C ALA A 125 15.80 -4.56 21.24
N GLU A 126 14.85 -5.49 21.19
CA GLU A 126 15.03 -6.82 21.81
C GLU A 126 15.89 -7.80 20.97
N THR A 127 16.29 -7.44 19.73
CA THR A 127 16.94 -8.39 18.82
C THR A 127 18.11 -7.87 17.98
N LEU A 128 18.72 -6.72 18.32
CA LEU A 128 19.98 -6.27 17.69
C LEU A 128 21.21 -6.54 18.57
#